data_AF-A0A7C8B5F1-F1
#
_entry.id   AF-A0A7C8B5F1-F1
#
_cell.length_a   1.000
_cell.length_b   1.000
_cell.length_c   1.000
_cell.angle_alpha   90.00
_cell.angle_beta   90.00
_cell.angle_gamma   90.00
#
_symmetry.space_group_name_H-M   'P 1'
#
loop_
_entity.id
_entity.type
_entity.pdbx_description
1 polymer ?
#
loop_
_entity_poly.entity_id
_entity_poly.type
_entity_poly.pdbx_seq_one_letter_code
_entity_poly.pdbx_strand_id
1 'polypeptide(L)'
;MSKQKGFLLRLSDDDRNRARGLASQIGYSENRLYAEMIHDGLLIQEQVNYYSALKKVGATIEKDEVMAILAKTPASPPEPSDTP
;
A
#
# COMPACT_ATOMS: atom_id res chain seq x y z
N MET A 1 -22.55 -12.82 -20.60
CA MET A 1 -21.27 -13.14 -19.94
C MET A 1 -20.14 -12.44 -20.69
N SER A 2 -19.62 -11.35 -20.13
CA SER A 2 -18.43 -10.68 -20.67
C SER A 2 -17.25 -11.65 -20.59
N LYS A 3 -16.68 -12.06 -21.74
CA LYS A 3 -15.43 -12.81 -21.77
C LYS A 3 -14.34 -11.87 -21.26
N GLN A 4 -14.01 -11.99 -19.98
CA GLN A 4 -12.90 -11.25 -19.37
C GLN A 4 -11.64 -11.61 -20.18
N LYS A 5 -11.11 -10.64 -20.95
CA LYS A 5 -9.87 -10.83 -21.70
C LYS A 5 -8.76 -11.02 -20.66
N GLY A 6 -8.26 -12.25 -20.55
CA GLY A 6 -7.12 -12.55 -19.68
C GLY A 6 -5.94 -11.66 -20.06
N PHE A 7 -5.28 -11.08 -19.05
CA PHE A 7 -4.07 -10.30 -19.25
C PHE A 7 -2.87 -11.24 -19.37
N LEU A 8 -2.13 -11.16 -20.47
CA LEU A 8 -0.93 -11.98 -20.70
C LEU A 8 0.29 -11.33 -20.05
N LEU A 9 0.68 -11.84 -18.89
CA LEU A 9 1.93 -11.47 -18.23
C LEU A 9 3.12 -12.04 -19.03
N ARG A 10 3.93 -11.13 -19.58
CA ARG A 10 5.21 -11.45 -20.21
C ARG A 10 6.27 -11.49 -19.13
N LEU A 11 6.56 -12.68 -18.65
CA LEU A 11 7.57 -12.97 -17.63
C LEU A 11 8.58 -13.96 -18.20
N SER A 12 9.81 -13.89 -17.71
CA SER A 12 10.82 -14.92 -18.01
C SER A 12 10.39 -16.28 -17.47
N ASP A 13 10.94 -17.36 -18.02
CA ASP A 13 10.63 -18.71 -17.52
C ASP A 13 11.11 -18.89 -16.07
N ASP A 14 12.21 -18.25 -15.68
CA ASP A 14 12.72 -18.26 -14.31
C ASP A 14 11.73 -17.59 -13.34
N ASP A 15 11.18 -16.43 -13.71
CA ASP A 15 10.18 -15.73 -12.89
C ASP A 15 8.88 -16.51 -12.79
N ARG A 16 8.45 -17.18 -13.88
CA ARG A 16 7.28 -18.07 -13.85
C ARG A 16 7.51 -19.26 -12.92
N ASN A 17 8.68 -19.86 -12.97
CA ASN A 17 9.01 -21.00 -12.10
C ASN A 17 9.04 -20.58 -10.62
N ARG A 18 9.61 -19.42 -10.30
CA ARG A 18 9.57 -18.83 -8.95
C ARG A 18 8.13 -18.57 -8.50
N ALA A 19 7.31 -17.95 -9.34
CA ALA A 19 5.92 -17.66 -9.05
C ALA A 19 5.10 -18.93 -8.81
N ARG A 20 5.28 -19.99 -9.61
CA ARG A 20 4.63 -21.28 -9.38
C ARG A 20 5.05 -21.93 -8.05
N GLY A 21 6.35 -21.87 -7.74
CA GLY A 21 6.87 -22.37 -6.46
C GLY A 21 6.21 -21.67 -5.29
N LEU A 22 6.18 -20.33 -5.31
CA LEU A 22 5.52 -19.53 -4.29
C LEU A 22 4.02 -19.81 -4.20
N ALA A 23 3.33 -19.80 -5.34
CA ALA A 23 1.89 -20.08 -5.41
C ALA A 23 1.57 -21.44 -4.77
N SER A 24 2.37 -22.47 -5.06
CA SER A 24 2.20 -23.80 -4.46
C SER A 24 2.42 -23.80 -2.95
N GLN A 25 3.42 -23.07 -2.45
CA GLN A 25 3.71 -22.96 -1.01
C GLN A 25 2.57 -22.30 -0.23
N ILE A 26 1.89 -21.30 -0.84
CA ILE A 26 0.77 -20.58 -0.21
C ILE A 26 -0.60 -21.18 -0.56
N GLY A 27 -0.64 -22.30 -1.28
CA GLY A 27 -1.89 -22.98 -1.66
C GLY A 27 -2.72 -22.26 -2.73
N TYR A 28 -2.11 -21.38 -3.52
CA TYR A 28 -2.75 -20.61 -4.59
C TYR A 28 -2.44 -21.18 -5.98
N SER A 29 -3.30 -20.86 -6.94
CA SER A 29 -2.94 -21.01 -8.35
C SER A 29 -2.01 -19.87 -8.79
N GLU A 30 -1.18 -20.11 -9.80
CA GLU A 30 -0.30 -19.08 -10.39
C GLU A 30 -1.10 -17.83 -10.81
N ASN A 31 -2.25 -18.01 -11.46
CA ASN A 31 -3.13 -16.92 -11.85
C ASN A 31 -3.71 -16.15 -10.65
N ARG A 32 -4.06 -16.84 -9.57
CA ARG A 32 -4.53 -16.18 -8.34
C ARG A 32 -3.40 -15.36 -7.72
N LEU A 33 -2.20 -15.92 -7.62
CA LEU A 33 -1.03 -15.17 -7.12
C LEU A 33 -0.82 -13.87 -7.90
N TYR A 34 -0.86 -13.92 -9.24
CA TYR A 34 -0.72 -12.71 -10.05
C TYR A 34 -1.88 -11.72 -9.87
N ALA A 35 -3.11 -12.19 -9.75
CA ALA A 35 -4.27 -11.33 -9.53
C ALA A 35 -4.14 -10.56 -8.20
N GLU A 36 -3.75 -11.24 -7.12
CA GLU A 36 -3.52 -10.64 -5.80
C GLU A 36 -2.35 -9.63 -5.87
N MET A 37 -1.23 -10.00 -6.49
CA MET A 37 -0.09 -9.09 -6.63
C MET A 37 -0.42 -7.82 -7.42
N ILE A 38 -1.22 -7.94 -8.49
CA ILE A 38 -1.67 -6.77 -9.27
C ILE A 38 -2.59 -5.91 -8.42
N HIS A 39 -3.53 -6.52 -7.71
CA HIS A 39 -4.44 -5.81 -6.81
C HIS A 39 -3.68 -5.03 -5.73
N ASP A 40 -2.76 -5.70 -5.04
CA ASP A 40 -1.96 -5.08 -3.98
C ASP A 40 -1.05 -3.99 -4.54
N GLY A 41 -0.48 -4.21 -5.74
CA GLY A 41 0.30 -3.19 -6.43
C GLY A 41 -0.51 -1.92 -6.75
N LEU A 42 -1.76 -2.07 -7.17
CA LEU A 42 -2.67 -0.94 -7.41
C LEU A 42 -2.99 -0.21 -6.11
N LEU A 43 -3.27 -0.94 -5.02
CA LEU A 43 -3.52 -0.36 -3.71
C LEU A 43 -2.31 0.46 -3.21
N ILE A 44 -1.09 -0.08 -3.34
CA ILE A 44 0.14 0.63 -2.96
C ILE A 44 0.30 1.90 -3.80
N GLN A 45 0.04 1.83 -5.11
CA GLN A 45 0.12 3.00 -5.98
C GLN A 45 -0.86 4.10 -5.55
N GLU A 46 -2.09 3.76 -5.20
CA GLU A 46 -3.08 4.69 -4.66
C GLU A 46 -2.61 5.33 -3.35
N GLN A 47 -2.07 4.54 -2.43
CA GLN A 47 -1.52 5.04 -1.17
C GLN A 47 -0.36 6.01 -1.38
N VAL A 48 0.56 5.70 -2.30
CA VAL A 48 1.68 6.58 -2.66
C VAL A 48 1.16 7.89 -3.25
N ASN A 49 0.16 7.84 -4.13
CA ASN A 49 -0.46 9.03 -4.72
C ASN A 49 -1.15 9.89 -3.66
N TYR A 50 -1.93 9.27 -2.78
CA TYR A 50 -2.59 9.94 -1.67
C TYR A 50 -1.59 10.64 -0.75
N TYR A 51 -0.54 9.93 -0.33
CA TYR A 51 0.49 10.50 0.53
C TYR A 51 1.27 11.63 -0.15
N SER A 52 1.53 11.50 -1.45
CA SER A 52 2.14 12.56 -2.26
C SER A 52 1.26 13.81 -2.34
N ALA A 53 -0.06 13.63 -2.46
CA ALA A 53 -1.03 14.73 -2.43
C ALA A 53 -1.08 15.40 -1.05
N LEU A 54 -1.11 14.61 0.03
CA LEU A 54 -1.05 15.13 1.40
C LEU A 54 0.21 15.96 1.65
N LYS A 55 1.38 15.51 1.18
CA LYS A 55 2.62 16.28 1.29
C LYS A 55 2.55 17.63 0.60
N LYS A 56 1.94 17.68 -0.59
CA LYS A 56 1.75 18.94 -1.32
C LYS A 56 0.82 19.88 -0.57
N VAL A 57 -0.28 19.37 0.00
CA VAL A 57 -1.19 20.15 0.84
C VAL A 57 -0.45 20.65 2.09
N GLY A 58 0.28 19.78 2.78
CA GLY A 58 1.06 20.15 3.97
C GLY A 58 2.09 21.24 3.70
N ALA A 59 2.68 21.29 2.49
CA ALA A 59 3.62 22.33 2.09
C ALA A 59 2.97 23.71 1.90
N THR A 60 1.64 23.79 1.82
CA THR A 60 0.88 25.04 1.70
C THR A 60 0.17 25.43 2.99
N ILE A 61 0.30 24.66 4.07
CA ILE A 61 -0.33 24.97 5.36
C ILE A 61 0.50 26.02 6.09
N GLU A 62 -0.13 27.11 6.46
CA GLU A 62 0.48 28.17 7.27
C GLU A 62 0.64 27.74 8.73
N LYS A 63 1.66 28.29 9.39
CA LYS A 63 2.00 27.95 10.79
C LYS A 63 0.80 28.03 11.74
N ASP A 64 -0.03 29.05 11.59
CA ASP A 64 -1.18 29.27 12.47
C ASP A 64 -2.28 28.20 12.30
N GLU A 65 -2.45 27.67 11.09
CA GLU A 65 -3.39 26.59 10.81
C GLU A 65 -2.89 25.27 11.41
N VAL A 66 -1.57 25.01 11.35
CA VAL A 66 -0.96 23.87 12.06
C VAL A 66 -1.20 23.98 13.56
N MET A 67 -0.98 25.15 14.16
CA MET A 67 -1.20 25.36 15.60
C MET A 67 -2.67 25.21 15.99
N ALA A 68 -3.60 25.67 15.15
CA ALA A 68 -5.03 25.49 15.37
C ALA A 68 -5.46 24.02 15.29
N ILE A 69 -4.81 23.21 14.44
CA ILE A 69 -5.02 21.75 14.41
C ILE A 69 -4.46 21.10 15.67
N LEU A 70 -3.24 21.44 16.08
CA LEU A 70 -2.62 20.89 17.30
C LEU A 70 -3.42 21.21 18.56
N ALA A 71 -4.04 22.39 18.63
CA ALA A 71 -4.90 22.79 19.74
C ALA A 71 -6.20 21.96 19.88
N LYS A 72 -6.62 21.24 18.83
CA LYS A 72 -7.78 20.33 18.87
C LYS A 72 -7.43 18.96 19.44
N THR A 73 -6.16 18.61 19.51
CA THR A 73 -5.71 17.33 20.06
C THR A 73 -5.73 17.41 21.59
N PRO A 74 -6.51 16.56 22.28
CA PRO A 74 -6.52 16.55 23.74
C PRO A 74 -5.14 16.21 24.28
N ALA A 75 -4.72 16.89 25.34
CA ALA A 75 -3.48 16.56 26.03
C ALA A 75 -3.59 15.15 26.63
N SER A 76 -2.91 14.18 26.02
CA SER A 76 -2.79 12.83 26.59
C SER A 76 -1.58 12.82 27.54
N PRO A 77 -1.70 12.19 28.72
CA PRO A 77 -0.55 11.99 29.59
C PRO A 77 0.56 11.27 28.81
N PRO A 78 1.85 11.59 29.03
CA PRO A 78 2.94 10.84 28.43
C PRO A 78 2.80 9.36 28.83
N GLU A 79 2.96 8.45 27.87
CA GLU A 79 3.02 7.04 28.18
C GLU A 79 4.16 6.79 29.17
N PRO A 80 3.97 5.95 30.19
CA PRO A 80 5.05 5.60 31.11
C PRO A 80 6.22 5.07 30.28
N SER A 81 7.34 5.78 30.30
CA SER A 81 8.54 5.32 29.61
C SER A 81 8.99 4.03 30.27
N ASP A 82 9.10 2.95 29.50
CA ASP A 82 9.93 1.80 29.88
C ASP A 82 11.38 2.29 29.93
N THR A 83 11.77 2.87 31.07
CA THR A 83 13.18 3.03 31.44
C THR A 83 13.65 1.74 32.12
N PRO A 84 14.90 1.30 31.85
CA PRO A 84 15.45 0.02 32.29
C PRO A 84 15.58 -0.14 33.81
#